data_AF-A0A1W9P4A4-F1
#
_entry.id   AF-A0A1W9P4A4-F1
#
_cell.length_a   1.000
_cell.length_b   1.000
_cell.length_c   1.000
_cell.angle_alpha   90.00
_cell.angle_beta   90.00
_cell.angle_gamma   90.00
#
_symmetry.space_group_name_H-M   'P 1'
#
loop_
_entity.id
_entity.type
_entity.pdbx_description
1 polymer ?
#
loop_
_entity_poly.entity_id
_entity_poly.type
_entity_poly.pdbx_seq_one_letter_code
_entity_poly.pdbx_strand_id
1 'polypeptide(L)'
;QRNAFFLSILLILFCSFFLISSGALNQFRLASLDNLHRLKYRYFNPSQTEKIVIVAINDYSLKAAEEKWPWLRRRLASLIDKIAATHPRAIVLDLLLIGESDEENDLLLTQSIKNAGNVFLPFYIQKGKFVHPLQIFAQAAKGNGFVNKLRDRNLKCAIIS
;
A
#
# COMPACT_ATOMS: atom_id res chain seq x y z
N GLN A 1 -40.32 -11.18 -44.61
CA GLN A 1 -39.57 -10.05 -43.99
C GLN A 1 -39.59 -10.09 -42.46
N ARG A 2 -40.75 -10.26 -41.80
CA ARG A 2 -40.86 -10.31 -40.32
C ARG A 2 -39.98 -11.37 -39.64
N ASN A 3 -39.90 -12.59 -40.20
CA ASN A 3 -39.09 -13.68 -39.62
C ASN A 3 -37.57 -13.45 -39.72
N ALA A 4 -37.11 -12.77 -40.77
CA ALA A 4 -35.68 -12.43 -40.94
C ALA A 4 -35.21 -11.38 -39.90
N PHE A 5 -36.12 -10.49 -39.50
CA PHE A 5 -35.87 -9.52 -38.42
C PHE A 5 -35.75 -10.20 -37.05
N PHE A 6 -36.62 -11.17 -36.75
CA PHE A 6 -36.51 -11.95 -35.51
C PHE A 6 -35.25 -12.83 -35.46
N LEU A 7 -34.89 -13.46 -36.58
CA LEU A 7 -33.66 -14.26 -36.69
C LEU A 7 -32.39 -13.43 -36.48
N SER A 8 -32.34 -12.21 -37.03
CA SER A 8 -31.19 -11.32 -36.86
C SER A 8 -31.05 -10.83 -35.41
N ILE A 9 -32.15 -10.52 -34.73
CA ILE A 9 -32.14 -10.17 -33.30
C ILE A 9 -31.64 -11.35 -32.45
N LEU A 10 -32.14 -12.56 -32.72
CA LEU A 10 -31.75 -13.75 -31.97
C LEU A 10 -30.26 -14.08 -32.16
N LEU A 11 -29.74 -13.90 -33.37
CA LEU A 11 -28.33 -14.07 -33.68
C LEU A 11 -27.45 -13.07 -32.91
N ILE A 12 -27.86 -11.79 -32.86
CA ILE A 12 -27.13 -10.74 -32.14
C ILE A 12 -27.10 -11.03 -30.63
N LEU A 13 -28.22 -11.46 -30.05
CA LEU A 13 -28.29 -11.83 -28.63
C LEU A 13 -27.44 -13.07 -28.31
N PHE A 14 -27.42 -14.04 -29.21
CA PHE A 14 -26.57 -15.23 -29.04
C PHE A 14 -25.08 -14.89 -29.14
N CYS A 15 -24.71 -14.06 -30.13
CA CYS A 15 -23.33 -13.59 -30.30
C CYS A 15 -22.87 -12.76 -29.10
N SER A 16 -23.72 -11.87 -28.58
CA SER A 16 -23.38 -11.05 -27.40
C SER A 16 -23.24 -11.92 -26.15
N PHE A 17 -24.12 -12.89 -25.94
CA PHE A 17 -24.02 -13.85 -24.84
C PHE A 17 -22.72 -14.67 -24.92
N PHE A 18 -22.36 -15.13 -26.13
CA PHE A 18 -21.13 -15.90 -26.36
C PHE A 18 -19.86 -15.05 -26.14
N LEU A 19 -19.85 -13.80 -26.59
CA LEU A 19 -18.73 -12.86 -26.38
C LEU A 19 -18.55 -12.50 -24.90
N ILE A 20 -19.64 -12.34 -24.15
CA ILE A 20 -19.60 -12.07 -22.71
C ILE A 20 -19.13 -13.32 -21.95
N SER A 21 -19.63 -14.50 -22.32
CA SER A 21 -19.31 -15.78 -21.65
C SER A 21 -17.87 -16.25 -21.91
N SER A 22 -17.35 -16.04 -23.12
CA SER A 22 -15.98 -16.42 -23.49
C SER A 22 -14.89 -15.63 -22.76
N GLY A 23 -15.23 -14.49 -22.14
CA GLY A 23 -14.26 -13.64 -21.44
C GLY A 23 -13.26 -12.95 -22.36
N ALA A 24 -13.40 -13.03 -23.70
CA ALA A 24 -12.53 -12.37 -24.65
C ALA A 24 -12.46 -10.85 -24.41
N LEU A 25 -13.61 -10.22 -24.11
CA LEU A 25 -13.69 -8.80 -23.74
C LEU A 25 -12.86 -8.45 -22.50
N ASN A 26 -12.73 -9.37 -21.53
CA ASN A 26 -11.91 -9.14 -20.35
C ASN A 26 -10.42 -9.15 -20.68
N GLN A 27 -9.98 -10.02 -21.59
CA GLN A 27 -8.58 -10.05 -22.04
C GLN A 27 -8.23 -8.78 -22.81
N PHE A 28 -9.12 -8.31 -23.69
CA PHE A 28 -8.96 -7.02 -24.37
C PHE A 28 -8.93 -5.84 -23.38
N ARG A 29 -9.76 -5.88 -22.34
CA ARG A 29 -9.76 -4.84 -21.29
C ARG A 29 -8.46 -4.81 -20.50
N LEU A 30 -7.88 -5.96 -20.15
CA LEU A 30 -6.61 -6.03 -19.44
C LEU A 30 -5.46 -5.56 -20.33
N ALA A 31 -5.38 -6.05 -21.57
CA ALA A 31 -4.35 -5.67 -22.51
C ALA A 31 -4.37 -4.17 -22.86
N SER A 32 -5.56 -3.57 -22.99
CA SER A 32 -5.68 -2.12 -23.23
C SER A 32 -5.24 -1.30 -22.02
N LEU A 33 -5.56 -1.75 -20.80
CA LEU A 33 -5.11 -1.10 -19.57
C LEU A 33 -3.57 -1.16 -19.44
N ASP A 34 -2.97 -2.33 -19.68
CA ASP A 34 -1.52 -2.52 -19.64
C ASP A 34 -0.79 -1.65 -20.67
N ASN A 35 -1.34 -1.56 -21.89
CA ASN A 35 -0.79 -0.69 -22.93
C ASN A 35 -0.92 0.79 -22.55
N LEU A 36 -2.02 1.21 -21.95
CA LEU A 36 -2.19 2.57 -21.45
C LEU A 36 -1.19 2.88 -20.33
N HIS A 37 -0.98 1.96 -19.38
CA HIS A 37 0.04 2.11 -18.34
C HIS A 37 1.43 2.21 -18.95
N ARG A 38 1.79 1.34 -19.90
CA ARG A 38 3.08 1.38 -20.60
C ARG A 38 3.30 2.69 -21.34
N LEU A 39 2.29 3.18 -22.06
CA LEU A 39 2.34 4.47 -22.74
C LEU A 39 2.47 5.61 -21.74
N LYS A 40 1.68 5.58 -20.66
CA LYS A 40 1.76 6.57 -19.58
C LYS A 40 3.16 6.62 -18.96
N TYR A 41 3.77 5.49 -18.62
CA TYR A 41 5.14 5.45 -18.09
C TYR A 41 6.20 5.94 -19.09
N ARG A 42 5.97 5.72 -20.39
CA ARG A 42 6.90 6.17 -21.44
C ARG A 42 6.83 7.67 -21.69
N TYR A 43 5.65 8.28 -21.59
CA TYR A 43 5.43 9.71 -21.83
C TYR A 43 5.53 10.56 -20.55
N PHE A 44 4.96 10.08 -19.45
CA PHE A 44 5.28 10.54 -18.10
C PHE A 44 6.42 9.69 -17.58
N ASN A 45 7.63 10.01 -18.01
CA ASN A 45 8.81 9.64 -17.24
C ASN A 45 8.76 10.54 -15.99
N PRO A 46 8.38 10.05 -14.79
CA PRO A 46 8.49 10.88 -13.60
C PRO A 46 9.96 11.28 -13.53
N SER A 47 10.21 12.57 -13.75
CA SER A 47 11.54 13.17 -13.70
C SER A 47 12.30 12.54 -12.54
N GLN A 48 13.40 11.84 -12.86
CA GLN A 48 14.29 11.12 -11.93
C GLN A 48 13.85 11.32 -10.49
N THR A 49 13.01 10.42 -9.98
CA THR A 49 12.44 10.54 -8.64
C THR A 49 13.59 10.91 -7.71
N GLU A 50 13.49 12.05 -7.03
CA GLU A 50 14.48 12.48 -6.05
C GLU A 50 14.91 11.26 -5.23
N LYS A 51 16.19 11.07 -4.90
CA LYS A 51 16.73 9.85 -4.28
C LYS A 51 15.82 9.28 -3.16
N ILE A 52 14.90 8.38 -3.49
CA ILE A 52 14.05 7.64 -2.54
C ILE A 52 14.76 6.33 -2.23
N VAL A 53 14.91 6.02 -0.95
CA VAL A 53 15.41 4.72 -0.48
C VAL A 53 14.26 3.96 0.15
N ILE A 54 13.97 2.77 -0.36
CA ILE A 54 12.96 1.87 0.20
C ILE A 54 13.67 0.87 1.11
N VAL A 55 13.32 0.90 2.40
CA VAL A 55 13.77 -0.09 3.37
C VAL A 55 12.67 -1.12 3.56
N ALA A 56 12.77 -2.23 2.84
CA ALA A 56 11.77 -3.30 2.90
C ALA A 56 12.04 -4.26 4.06
N ILE A 57 10.99 -4.62 4.81
CA ILE A 57 11.02 -5.68 5.82
C ILE A 57 10.51 -6.95 5.15
N ASN A 58 11.39 -7.94 4.98
CA ASN A 58 11.08 -9.22 4.35
C ASN A 58 11.46 -10.40 5.26
N ASP A 59 11.18 -11.63 4.83
CA ASP A 59 11.48 -12.85 5.60
C ASP A 59 12.97 -12.97 5.96
N TYR A 60 13.86 -12.52 5.08
CA TYR A 60 15.29 -12.47 5.37
C TYR A 60 15.58 -11.52 6.54
N SER A 61 14.96 -10.34 6.55
CA SER A 61 15.09 -9.37 7.64
C SER A 61 14.55 -9.92 8.97
N LEU A 62 13.43 -10.65 8.95
CA LEU A 62 12.88 -11.29 10.14
C LEU A 62 13.82 -12.37 10.70
N LYS A 63 14.39 -13.21 9.82
CA LYS A 63 15.38 -14.23 10.20
C LYS A 63 16.66 -13.60 10.74
N ALA A 64 17.19 -12.58 10.06
CA ALA A 64 18.40 -11.88 10.46
C ALA A 64 18.23 -11.10 11.78
N ALA A 65 17.02 -10.61 12.04
CA ALA A 65 16.67 -9.95 13.30
C ALA A 65 16.45 -10.95 14.46
N GLU A 66 16.29 -12.25 14.15
CA GLU A 66 15.88 -13.30 15.07
C GLU A 66 14.59 -12.97 15.87
N GLU A 67 13.74 -12.11 15.29
CA GLU A 67 12.50 -11.64 15.91
C GLU A 67 11.31 -11.95 15.01
N LYS A 68 10.22 -12.42 15.63
CA LYS A 68 8.94 -12.63 14.94
C LYS A 68 8.27 -11.31 14.64
N TRP A 69 7.48 -11.29 13.57
CA TRP A 69 6.55 -10.20 13.29
C TRP A 69 5.33 -10.27 14.24
N PRO A 70 4.80 -9.15 14.74
CA PRO A 70 5.31 -7.78 14.60
C PRO A 70 6.56 -7.51 15.45
N TRP A 71 7.49 -6.72 14.92
CA TRP A 71 8.68 -6.30 15.65
C TRP A 71 8.34 -5.48 16.89
N LEU A 72 9.20 -5.59 17.91
CA LEU A 72 9.13 -4.76 19.10
C LEU A 72 9.39 -3.29 18.76
N ARG A 73 8.74 -2.38 19.49
CA ARG A 73 8.86 -0.93 19.25
C ARG A 73 10.29 -0.42 19.42
N ARG A 74 11.08 -1.01 20.34
CA ARG A 74 12.53 -0.73 20.45
C ARG A 74 13.31 -0.97 19.16
N ARG A 75 12.93 -1.96 18.35
CA ARG A 75 13.62 -2.25 17.08
C ARG A 75 13.26 -1.21 16.03
N LEU A 76 11.99 -0.80 15.99
CA LEU A 76 11.54 0.30 15.15
C LEU A 76 12.24 1.61 15.55
N ALA A 77 12.39 1.87 16.85
CA ALA A 77 13.14 3.01 17.40
C ALA A 77 14.58 3.03 16.87
N SER A 78 15.32 1.93 17.06
CA SER A 78 16.70 1.80 16.58
C SER A 78 16.82 1.93 15.05
N LEU A 79 15.83 1.42 14.30
CA LEU A 79 15.79 1.59 12.84
C LEU A 79 15.62 3.06 12.45
N ILE A 80 14.70 3.78 13.09
CA ILE A 80 14.47 5.20 12.86
C ILE A 80 15.74 5.99 13.18
N ASP A 81 16.40 5.73 14.32
CA ASP A 81 17.63 6.42 14.71
C ASP A 81 18.75 6.23 13.67
N LYS A 82 18.95 4.99 13.20
CA LYS A 82 19.95 4.69 12.16
C LYS A 82 19.65 5.39 10.84
N ILE A 83 18.39 5.45 10.44
CA ILE A 83 17.99 6.15 9.20
C ILE A 83 18.14 7.67 9.40
N ALA A 84 17.70 8.21 10.54
CA ALA A 84 17.78 9.63 10.86
C ALA A 84 19.23 10.13 10.89
N ALA A 85 20.18 9.29 11.31
CA ALA A 85 21.62 9.59 11.27
C ALA A 85 22.17 9.85 9.85
N THR A 86 21.46 9.44 8.80
CA THR A 86 21.81 9.74 7.40
C THR A 86 21.22 11.08 6.90
N HIS A 87 20.54 11.82 7.77
CA HIS A 87 19.87 13.10 7.51
C HIS A 87 18.93 13.11 6.29
N PRO A 88 17.96 12.18 6.20
CA PRO A 88 16.97 12.21 5.12
C PRO A 88 16.06 13.42 5.25
N ARG A 89 15.45 13.86 4.14
CA ARG A 89 14.43 14.94 4.19
C ARG A 89 13.16 14.51 4.91
N ALA A 90 12.77 13.25 4.78
CA ALA A 90 11.60 12.67 5.43
C ALA A 90 11.81 11.16 5.64
N ILE A 91 11.21 10.62 6.70
CA ILE A 91 11.14 9.20 6.98
C ILE A 91 9.65 8.83 6.99
N VAL A 92 9.22 7.96 6.09
CA VAL A 92 7.83 7.50 6.03
C VAL A 92 7.80 6.06 6.52
N LEU A 93 7.06 5.82 7.60
CA LEU A 93 6.88 4.47 8.12
C LEU A 93 5.56 3.91 7.61
N ASP A 94 5.59 2.85 6.80
CA ASP A 94 4.37 2.15 6.38
C ASP A 94 4.01 1.03 7.38
N LEU A 95 3.85 1.40 8.65
CA LEU A 95 3.42 0.50 9.72
C LEU A 95 2.32 1.14 10.56
N LEU A 96 1.21 0.40 10.71
CA LEU A 96 0.10 0.80 11.56
C LEU A 96 0.47 0.61 13.04
N LEU A 97 0.83 1.70 13.72
CA LEU A 97 1.15 1.71 15.16
C LEU A 97 -0.12 1.91 15.99
N ILE A 98 -1.06 0.97 15.87
CA ILE A 98 -2.35 0.98 16.57
C ILE A 98 -2.26 0.07 17.80
N GLY A 99 -2.83 0.52 18.90
CA GLY A 99 -2.82 -0.23 20.17
C GLY A 99 -1.53 -0.05 20.95
N GLU A 100 -1.65 -0.29 22.25
CA GLU A 100 -0.56 -0.25 23.21
C GLU A 100 0.27 -1.53 23.13
N SER A 101 1.56 -1.39 23.38
CA SER A 101 2.48 -2.50 23.57
C SER A 101 2.97 -2.48 25.02
N ASP A 102 4.27 -2.62 25.22
CA ASP A 102 4.93 -2.36 26.48
C ASP A 102 5.29 -0.87 26.58
N GLU A 103 5.04 -0.25 27.74
CA GLU A 103 5.14 1.20 27.92
C GLU A 103 6.56 1.72 27.68
N GLU A 104 7.59 1.01 28.16
CA GLU A 104 8.99 1.37 27.95
C GLU A 104 9.32 1.37 26.44
N ASN A 105 8.89 0.33 25.73
CA ASN A 105 9.07 0.19 24.30
C ASN A 105 8.34 1.29 23.50
N ASP A 106 7.11 1.62 23.90
CA ASP A 106 6.32 2.69 23.28
C ASP A 106 6.96 4.08 23.53
N LEU A 107 7.52 4.33 24.72
CA LEU A 107 8.26 5.56 25.02
C LEU A 107 9.55 5.67 24.20
N LEU A 108 10.33 4.59 24.07
CA LEU A 108 11.55 4.57 23.25
C LEU A 108 11.27 4.93 21.79
N LEU A 109 10.21 4.36 21.21
CA LEU A 109 9.81 4.68 19.85
C LEU A 109 9.33 6.13 19.73
N THR A 110 8.54 6.61 20.68
CA THR A 110 8.06 8.00 20.71
C THR A 110 9.24 8.99 20.73
N GLN A 111 10.24 8.72 21.57
CA GLN A 111 11.44 9.56 21.67
C GLN A 111 12.24 9.57 20.36
N SER A 112 12.40 8.41 19.72
CA SER A 112 13.13 8.28 18.46
C SER A 112 12.43 9.02 17.32
N ILE A 113 11.09 8.92 17.24
CA ILE A 113 10.27 9.67 16.29
C ILE A 113 10.44 11.19 16.50
N LYS A 114 10.36 11.63 17.76
CA LYS A 114 10.50 13.04 18.13
C LYS A 114 11.89 13.58 17.82
N ASN A 115 12.93 12.81 18.13
CA ASN A 115 14.33 13.16 17.87
C ASN A 115 14.63 13.26 16.37
N ALA A 116 14.09 12.35 15.57
CA ALA A 116 14.23 12.41 14.11
C ALA A 116 13.51 13.65 13.52
N GLY A 117 12.37 14.04 14.09
CA GLY A 117 11.67 15.30 13.76
C GLY A 117 11.10 15.40 12.33
N ASN A 118 11.27 14.37 11.51
CA ASN A 118 10.87 14.31 10.10
C ASN A 118 10.15 12.99 9.75
N VAL A 119 9.57 12.32 10.76
CA VAL A 119 8.89 11.04 10.61
C VAL A 119 7.40 11.26 10.31
N PHE A 120 6.88 10.53 9.32
CA PHE A 120 5.47 10.49 8.94
C PHE A 120 4.89 9.11 9.19
N LEU A 121 3.72 9.06 9.84
CA LEU A 121 3.06 7.82 10.21
C LEU A 121 1.77 7.59 9.41
N PRO A 122 1.35 6.34 9.20
CA PRO A 122 0.18 6.05 8.39
C PRO A 122 -1.09 6.02 9.25
N PHE A 123 -2.20 6.49 8.69
CA PHE A 123 -3.54 6.27 9.20
C PHE A 123 -4.39 5.61 8.11
N TYR A 124 -5.46 4.93 8.50
CA TYR A 124 -6.38 4.30 7.55
C TYR A 124 -7.83 4.62 7.91
N ILE A 125 -8.73 4.35 6.97
CA ILE A 125 -10.17 4.53 7.17
C ILE A 125 -10.83 3.17 7.32
N GLN A 126 -11.57 2.98 8.41
CA GLN A 126 -12.34 1.77 8.67
C GLN A 126 -13.80 2.13 8.89
N LYS A 127 -14.70 1.65 8.02
CA LYS A 127 -16.15 1.92 8.11
C LYS A 127 -16.47 3.43 8.26
N GLY A 128 -15.77 4.28 7.51
CA GLY A 128 -15.94 5.74 7.55
C GLY A 128 -15.29 6.46 8.72
N LYS A 129 -14.59 5.74 9.62
CA LYS A 129 -13.83 6.34 10.73
C LYS A 129 -12.34 6.36 10.41
N PHE A 130 -11.69 7.49 10.68
CA PHE A 130 -10.23 7.59 10.64
C PHE A 130 -9.65 6.88 11.86
N VAL A 131 -8.75 5.93 11.61
CA VAL A 131 -8.00 5.23 12.65
C VAL A 131 -6.55 5.69 12.55
N HIS A 132 -6.15 6.49 13.53
CA HIS A 132 -4.82 7.05 13.64
C HIS A 132 -3.88 6.13 14.44
N PRO A 133 -2.56 6.32 14.33
CA PRO A 133 -1.61 5.77 15.28
C PRO A 133 -1.97 6.15 16.72
N LEU A 134 -1.42 5.42 17.69
CA LEU A 134 -1.54 5.78 19.10
C LEU A 134 -1.15 7.26 19.30
N GLN A 135 -1.88 7.96 20.18
CA GLN A 135 -1.78 9.41 20.31
C GLN A 135 -0.36 9.90 20.59
N ILE A 136 0.40 9.16 21.41
CA ILE A 136 1.81 9.47 21.72
C ILE A 136 2.69 9.49 20.46
N PHE A 137 2.45 8.57 19.51
CA PHE A 137 3.19 8.52 18.25
C PHE A 137 2.71 9.60 17.28
N ALA A 138 1.39 9.80 17.18
CA ALA A 138 0.80 10.80 16.31
C ALA A 138 1.24 12.23 16.69
N GLN A 139 1.43 12.50 17.98
CA GLN A 139 1.94 13.78 18.49
C GLN A 139 3.44 13.96 18.28
N ALA A 140 4.22 12.88 18.36
CA ALA A 140 5.66 12.92 18.11
C ALA A 140 6.00 13.03 16.61
N ALA A 141 5.16 12.48 15.74
CA ALA A 141 5.36 12.51 14.30
C ALA A 141 5.18 13.92 13.71
N LYS A 142 5.89 14.19 12.61
CA LYS A 142 5.75 15.46 11.87
C LYS A 142 4.40 15.57 11.17
N GLY A 143 3.79 14.44 10.82
CA GLY A 143 2.48 14.39 10.18
C GLY A 143 2.04 12.97 9.91
N ASN A 144 0.82 12.83 9.38
CA ASN A 144 0.26 11.53 9.05
C ASN A 144 -0.07 11.42 7.55
N GLY A 145 0.10 10.22 6.98
CA GLY A 145 -0.25 9.86 5.61
C GLY A 145 -1.40 8.86 5.56
N PHE A 146 -2.26 8.94 4.55
CA PHE A 146 -3.32 7.96 4.36
C PHE A 146 -2.76 6.69 3.72
N VAL A 147 -3.05 5.53 4.30
CA VAL A 147 -2.80 4.22 3.69
C VAL A 147 -4.12 3.52 3.41
N ASN A 148 -4.23 2.96 2.21
CA ASN A 148 -5.39 2.18 1.83
C ASN A 148 -5.16 0.70 2.16
N LYS A 149 -5.89 0.18 3.14
CA LYS A 149 -5.96 -1.26 3.36
C LYS A 149 -6.98 -1.84 2.38
N LEU A 150 -6.52 -2.37 1.26
CA LEU A 150 -7.39 -3.15 0.38
C LEU A 150 -8.00 -4.28 1.21
N ARG A 151 -9.34 -4.33 1.27
CA ARG A 151 -10.07 -5.40 1.93
C ARG A 151 -9.94 -6.65 1.06
N ASP A 152 -8.84 -7.36 1.21
CA ASP A 152 -8.67 -8.65 0.55
C ASP A 152 -9.68 -9.65 1.14
N ARG A 153 -10.50 -10.26 0.28
CA ARG A 153 -11.47 -11.29 0.67
C ARG A 153 -10.78 -12.60 1.06
N ASN A 154 -9.50 -12.78 0.71
CA ASN A 154 -8.78 -14.04 0.84
C ASN A 154 -7.62 -14.04 1.84
N LEU A 155 -7.46 -13.00 2.69
CA LEU A 155 -6.41 -12.89 3.72
C LEU A 155 -4.96 -13.08 3.21
N LYS A 156 -4.72 -13.03 1.90
CA LYS A 156 -3.36 -13.06 1.33
C LYS A 156 -2.93 -11.62 1.15
N CYS A 157 -2.22 -11.13 2.16
CA CYS A 157 -1.56 -9.82 2.13
C CYS A 157 -0.57 -9.78 0.94
N ALA A 158 -1.04 -9.43 -0.25
CA ALA A 158 -0.20 -9.11 -1.38
C ALA A 158 0.12 -7.62 -1.29
N ILE A 159 1.25 -7.31 -0.65
CA ILE A 159 1.90 -6.02 -0.82
C ILE A 159 2.37 -5.99 -2.27
N ILE A 160 1.69 -5.19 -3.10
CA ILE A 160 2.16 -4.89 -4.46
C ILE A 160 3.23 -3.81 -4.29
N SER A 161 4.50 -4.21 -4.36
CA SER A 161 5.63 -3.34 -4.66
C SER A 161 5.68 -3.04 -6.15
#